data_AF-A0A961YGR9-F1
#
_entry.id   AF-A0A961YGR9-F1
#
_cell.length_a   1.000
_cell.length_b   1.000
_cell.length_c   1.000
_cell.angle_alpha   90.00
_cell.angle_beta   90.00
_cell.angle_gamma   90.00
#
_symmetry.space_group_name_H-M   'P 1'
#
loop_
_entity.id
_entity.type
_entity.pdbx_description
1 polymer ?
#
loop_
_entity_poly.entity_id
_entity_poly.type
_entity_poly.pdbx_seq_one_letter_code
_entity_poly.pdbx_strand_id
1 'polypeptide(L)'
;MESKIIVMIVQLAMPNGDAGLQVKPMENAQACYSAAEIEASDPFVADVQCSELVGGILQPGYNPRMLKRKPGETTNSKSTG
;
A
#
# COMPACT_ATOMS: atom_id res chain seq x y z
N MET A 1 22.14 16.02 11.62
CA MET A 1 21.61 15.20 10.51
C MET A 1 20.26 14.69 10.99
N GLU A 2 19.16 15.13 10.38
CA GLU A 2 17.86 14.52 10.66
C GLU A 2 17.85 13.13 10.02
N SER A 3 17.69 12.09 10.85
CA SER A 3 17.50 10.73 10.36
C SER A 3 16.21 10.69 9.56
N LYS A 4 16.30 10.45 8.26
CA LYS A 4 15.12 10.22 7.41
C LYS A 4 14.50 8.90 7.83
N ILE A 5 13.43 8.96 8.61
CA ILE A 5 12.68 7.76 8.98
C ILE A 5 11.86 7.38 7.74
N ILE A 6 12.01 6.15 7.28
CA ILE A 6 11.24 5.62 6.16
C ILE A 6 10.21 4.68 6.75
N VAL A 7 8.98 4.77 6.27
CA VAL A 7 7.93 3.84 6.67
C VAL A 7 7.30 3.20 5.45
N MET A 8 6.89 1.97 5.65
CA MET A 8 6.02 1.24 4.76
C MET A 8 4.61 1.28 5.33
N ILE A 9 3.65 1.69 4.52
CA ILE A 9 2.23 1.73 4.83
C ILE A 9 1.59 0.63 4.02
N VAL A 10 1.10 -0.41 4.69
CA VAL A 10 0.38 -1.53 4.09
C VAL A 10 -1.09 -1.35 4.37
N GLN A 11 -1.90 -1.32 3.32
CA GLN A 11 -3.34 -1.33 3.42
C GLN A 11 -3.85 -2.76 3.23
N LEU A 12 -4.59 -3.26 4.21
CA LEU A 12 -5.22 -4.57 4.17
C LEU A 12 -6.66 -4.43 3.67
N ALA A 13 -7.00 -5.23 2.66
CA ALA A 13 -8.38 -5.47 2.23
C ALA A 13 -9.00 -6.51 3.16
N MET A 14 -9.68 -6.07 4.22
CA MET A 14 -10.38 -7.03 5.09
C MET A 14 -11.66 -7.53 4.41
N PRO A 15 -12.05 -8.81 4.62
CA PRO A 15 -13.27 -9.39 4.03
C PRO A 15 -14.56 -8.65 4.43
N ASN A 16 -14.50 -7.94 5.55
CA ASN A 16 -15.62 -7.28 6.20
C ASN A 16 -15.98 -5.93 5.55
N GLY A 17 -15.17 -5.47 4.58
CA GLY A 17 -15.30 -4.15 3.95
C GLY A 17 -14.54 -3.03 4.68
N ASP A 18 -13.90 -3.34 5.80
CA ASP A 18 -12.99 -2.42 6.48
C ASP A 18 -11.60 -2.40 5.82
N ALA A 19 -10.95 -1.24 5.87
CA ALA A 19 -9.56 -1.09 5.45
C ALA A 19 -8.66 -1.00 6.69
N GLY A 20 -7.80 -2.00 6.88
CA GLY A 20 -6.78 -1.97 7.93
C GLY A 20 -5.54 -1.24 7.41
N LEU A 21 -4.94 -0.36 8.21
CA LEU A 21 -3.66 0.27 7.89
C LEU A 21 -2.60 -0.22 8.86
N GLN A 22 -1.50 -0.74 8.32
CA GLN A 22 -0.32 -1.15 9.08
C GLN A 22 0.86 -0.29 8.66
N VAL A 23 1.50 0.38 9.62
CA VAL A 23 2.69 1.20 9.39
C VAL A 23 3.90 0.48 9.98
N LYS A 24 4.89 0.17 9.15
CA LYS A 24 6.15 -0.48 9.54
C LYS A 24 7.33 0.49 9.32
N PRO A 25 8.14 0.80 10.33
CA PRO A 25 9.36 1.57 10.12
C PRO A 25 10.40 0.71 9.37
N MET A 26 11.07 1.33 8.42
CA MET A 26 12.08 0.71 7.55
C MET A 26 13.41 1.42 7.71
N GLU A 27 14.50 0.67 7.57
CA GLU A 27 15.87 1.18 7.72
C GLU A 27 16.25 2.16 6.60
N ASN A 28 15.78 1.90 5.37
CA ASN A 28 16.04 2.75 4.21
C ASN A 28 14.98 2.55 3.10
N ALA A 29 15.05 3.37 2.06
CA ALA A 29 14.09 3.36 0.95
C ALA A 29 14.13 2.05 0.18
N GLN A 30 15.34 1.52 -0.05
CA GLN A 30 15.55 0.28 -0.79
C GLN A 30 14.88 -0.90 -0.08
N ALA A 31 15.08 -1.01 1.24
CA ALA A 31 14.44 -2.01 2.08
C ALA A 31 12.92 -1.87 2.08
N CYS A 32 12.40 -0.63 2.06
CA CYS A 32 10.98 -0.38 1.93
C CYS A 32 10.42 -0.91 0.60
N TYR A 33 11.06 -0.62 -0.54
CA TYR A 33 10.60 -1.11 -1.83
C TYR A 33 10.61 -2.63 -1.92
N SER A 34 11.69 -3.28 -1.46
CA SER A 34 11.77 -4.75 -1.46
C SER A 34 10.71 -5.38 -0.56
N ALA A 35 10.45 -4.81 0.61
CA ALA A 35 9.37 -5.28 1.48
C ALA A 35 7.98 -5.01 0.86
N ALA A 36 7.80 -3.86 0.20
CA ALA A 36 6.55 -3.48 -0.42
C ALA A 36 6.17 -4.40 -1.58
N GLU A 37 7.14 -4.84 -2.40
CA GLU A 37 6.91 -5.84 -3.45
C GLU A 37 6.44 -7.18 -2.88
N ILE A 38 6.98 -7.60 -1.74
CA ILE A 38 6.57 -8.83 -1.06
C ILE A 38 5.15 -8.70 -0.51
N GLU A 39 4.85 -7.60 0.20
CA GLU A 39 3.52 -7.36 0.76
C GLU A 39 2.47 -7.17 -0.34
N ALA A 40 2.80 -6.50 -1.44
CA ALA A 40 1.90 -6.32 -2.58
C ALA A 40 1.53 -7.64 -3.28
N SER A 41 2.30 -8.71 -3.06
CA SER A 41 1.98 -10.06 -3.55
C SER A 41 0.95 -10.80 -2.68
N ASP A 42 0.66 -10.29 -1.47
CA ASP A 42 -0.33 -10.87 -0.57
C ASP A 42 -1.76 -10.52 -1.06
N PRO A 43 -2.64 -11.52 -1.27
CA PRO A 43 -4.01 -11.28 -1.75
C PRO A 43 -4.89 -10.47 -0.79
N PHE A 44 -4.51 -10.38 0.49
CA PHE A 44 -5.18 -9.57 1.50
C PHE A 44 -4.66 -8.13 1.55
N VAL A 45 -3.63 -7.80 0.77
CA VAL A 45 -3.10 -6.44 0.67
C VAL A 45 -3.79 -5.70 -0.48
N ALA A 46 -4.37 -4.55 -0.16
CA ALA A 46 -5.05 -3.67 -1.10
C ALA A 46 -4.07 -2.72 -1.80
N ASP A 47 -3.11 -2.21 -1.05
CA ASP A 47 -2.14 -1.19 -1.48
C ASP A 47 -0.92 -1.19 -0.54
N VAL A 48 0.26 -0.86 -1.07
CA VAL A 48 1.46 -0.66 -0.26
C VAL A 48 2.19 0.61 -0.71
N GLN A 49 2.55 1.45 0.24
CA GLN A 49 3.22 2.71 -0.03
C GLN A 49 4.45 2.90 0.86
N CYS A 50 5.57 3.28 0.24
CA CYS A 50 6.75 3.75 0.95
C CYS A 50 6.69 5.27 1.09
N SER A 51 6.80 5.78 2.31
CA SER A 51 6.80 7.21 2.60
C SER A 51 7.96 7.58 3.52
N GLU A 52 8.56 8.73 3.25
CA GLU A 52 9.51 9.34 4.18
C GLU A 52 8.74 10.15 5.23
N LEU A 53 9.22 10.10 6.47
CA LEU A 53 8.73 10.90 7.60
C LEU A 53 9.53 12.19 7.62
N VAL A 54 8.90 13.29 7.23
CA VAL A 54 9.54 14.61 7.18
C VAL A 54 8.99 15.46 8.31
N GLY A 55 9.85 15.88 9.24
CA GLY A 55 9.45 16.74 10.37
C GLY A 55 8.45 16.09 11.35
N GLY A 56 8.48 14.76 11.50
CA GLY A 56 7.57 14.03 12.39
C GLY A 56 6.16 13.82 11.83
N ILE A 57 5.91 14.22 10.58
CA ILE A 57 4.63 14.05 9.90
C ILE A 57 4.78 13.06 8.75
N LEU A 58 3.86 12.10 8.70
CA LEU A 58 3.68 11.23 7.54
C LEU A 58 2.84 11.98 6.50
N GLN A 59 3.40 12.16 5.31
CA GLN A 59 2.67 12.67 4.15
C GLN A 59 2.51 11.55 3.12
N PRO A 60 1.62 10.57 3.38
CA PRO A 60 1.32 9.58 2.36
C PRO A 60 0.69 10.30 1.17
N GLY A 61 1.10 9.95 -0.05
CA GLY A 61 0.44 10.35 -1.30
C GLY A 61 -0.92 9.66 -1.49
N TYR A 62 -1.60 9.36 -0.38
CA TYR A 62 -2.81 8.57 -0.29
C TYR A 62 -4.00 9.42 -0.74
N ASN A 63 -4.62 9.03 -1.86
CA ASN A 63 -5.87 9.61 -2.30
C ASN A 63 -7.02 8.64 -2.02
N PRO A 64 -7.74 8.77 -0.88
CA PRO A 64 -8.83 7.86 -0.51
C PRO A 64 -9.95 7.84 -1.56
N ARG A 65 -10.04 8.84 -2.44
CA ARG A 65 -11.04 8.90 -3.50
C ARG A 65 -10.72 7.98 -4.68
N MET A 66 -9.46 7.59 -4.88
CA MET A 66 -9.09 6.59 -5.91
C MET A 66 -9.40 5.16 -5.48
N LEU A 67 -9.61 4.92 -4.18
CA LEU A 67 -9.95 3.62 -3.60
C LEU A 67 -11.44 3.24 -3.69
N LYS A 68 -12.26 4.06 -4.36
CA LYS A 68 -13.50 3.51 -4.94
C LYS A 68 -13.11 2.58 -6.08
N ARG A 69 -12.60 1.39 -5.73
CA ARG A 69 -12.64 0.22 -6.61
C ARG A 69 -14.04 0.20 -7.21
N LYS A 70 -14.15 0.36 -8.52
CA LYS A 70 -15.40 0.02 -9.20
C LYS A 70 -15.69 -1.44 -8.81
N PRO A 71 -16.86 -1.75 -8.25
CA PRO A 71 -17.23 -3.14 -8.06
C PRO A 71 -17.32 -3.77 -9.44
N GLY A 72 -16.43 -4.72 -9.75
CA GLY A 72 -16.59 -5.64 -10.88
C GLY A 72 -15.84 -5.32 -12.18
N GLU A 73 -14.52 -5.14 -12.13
CA GLU A 73 -13.70 -5.33 -13.34
C GLU A 73 -12.85 -6.60 -13.20
N THR A 74 -13.52 -7.75 -13.31
CA THR A 74 -12.86 -8.99 -13.74
C THR A 74 -12.50 -8.79 -15.21
N THR A 75 -11.23 -8.54 -15.51
CA THR A 75 -10.70 -8.65 -16.87
C THR A 75 -10.60 -10.13 -17.26
N ASN A 76 -11.74 -10.82 -17.35
CA ASN A 76 -11.83 -12.03 -18.14
C ASN A 76 -11.98 -11.60 -19.60
N SER A 77 -10.83 -11.42 -20.24
CA SER A 77 -10.73 -11.27 -21.68
C SER A 77 -11.37 -12.48 -22.35
N LYS A 78 -12.60 -12.31 -22.84
CA LYS A 78 -13.16 -12.84 -24.08
C LYS A 78 -12.51 -14.14 -24.59
N SER A 79 -13.17 -15.27 -24.36
CA SER A 79 -13.07 -16.43 -25.27
C SER A 79 -14.49 -16.83 -25.68
N THR A 80 -14.94 -16.26 -26.81
CA THR A 80 -16.00 -16.84 -27.63
C THR A 80 -15.33 -17.79 -28.61
N GLY A 81 -15.48 -19.09 -28.36
CA GLY A 81 -15.17 -20.19 -29.27
C GLY A 81 -16.27 -21.22 -29.18
#